data_AF-A0A135LM10-F1
#
_entry.id   AF-A0A135LM10-F1
#
_cell.length_a   1.000
_cell.length_b   1.000
_cell.length_c   1.000
_cell.angle_alpha   90.00
_cell.angle_beta   90.00
_cell.angle_gamma   90.00
#
_symmetry.space_group_name_H-M   'P 1'
#
loop_
_entity.id
_entity.type
_entity.pdbx_description
1 polymer ?
#
loop_
_entity_poly.entity_id
_entity_poly.type
_entity_poly.pdbx_seq_one_letter_code
_entity_poly.pdbx_strand_id
1 'polypeptide(L)'
;MASLNTIPTELECAIFRLLDPVGLISVSQTNQHFRKIIQPTRKHFLERLIQLECDEEEGGISPLLNSKNNALTPDWTQPEWKAMRWACSRCLRLLPEEHFNNHSILRLAYRKPIPGSPASEHRTTWDSTPRSNPFLPHSRREKRSQYDQCVEEKQIRRRYALAKSKKWDAKPFSLGIENTYYELQDCGWTAFENMALAEFIGLDADKKEHLFKAEVEAIERSRCGYKRHLRKCHECRYQSGELKPTLIGSDGTAKIAFATSRQYRIPTAIDRHYPRFSENLENKRPVNHPPSYAMYRVSVRDRFWTMYMMRCPDCEKWKEQRMFMLNAQYSPTYSKGTPGTITETTRVPKKNKANKI
;
A
#
# COMPACT_ATOMS: atom_id res chain seq x y z
N MET A 1 32.87 32.42 -20.54
CA MET A 1 31.92 31.35 -20.18
C MET A 1 30.51 31.88 -20.46
N ALA A 2 29.74 31.23 -21.33
CA ALA A 2 28.37 31.65 -21.62
C ALA A 2 27.48 31.31 -20.40
N SER A 3 26.83 32.31 -19.82
CA SER A 3 25.90 32.10 -18.70
C SER A 3 24.51 31.85 -19.27
N LEU A 4 23.74 30.92 -18.70
CA LEU A 4 22.34 30.70 -19.07
C LEU A 4 21.50 31.99 -19.00
N ASN A 5 21.90 32.98 -18.19
CA ASN A 5 21.22 34.29 -18.09
C ASN A 5 21.46 35.21 -19.31
N THR A 6 22.33 34.83 -20.26
CA THR A 6 22.75 35.69 -21.40
C THR A 6 22.08 35.30 -22.71
N ILE A 7 21.33 34.20 -22.73
CA ILE A 7 20.58 33.74 -23.91
C ILE A 7 19.14 34.27 -23.86
N PRO A 8 18.48 34.43 -25.03
CA PRO A 8 17.06 34.81 -25.09
C PRO A 8 16.15 33.87 -24.30
N THR A 9 15.10 34.41 -23.70
CA THR A 9 14.17 33.66 -22.85
C THR A 9 13.48 32.50 -23.57
N GLU A 10 13.31 32.58 -24.89
CA GLU A 10 12.78 31.49 -25.72
C GLU A 10 13.72 30.27 -25.68
N LEU A 11 15.04 30.49 -25.71
CA LEU A 11 16.04 29.43 -25.60
C LEU A 11 16.16 28.92 -24.17
N GLU A 12 16.06 29.80 -23.16
CA GLU A 12 15.98 29.39 -21.75
C GLU A 12 14.78 28.45 -21.55
N CYS A 13 13.62 28.78 -22.14
CA CYS A 13 12.44 27.93 -22.10
C CYS A 13 12.63 26.62 -22.86
N ALA A 14 13.26 26.64 -24.04
CA ALA A 14 13.58 25.40 -24.75
C ALA A 14 14.47 24.46 -23.90
N ILE A 15 15.44 25.01 -23.16
CA ILE A 15 16.34 24.25 -22.28
C ILE A 15 15.60 23.71 -21.06
N PHE A 16 14.81 24.54 -20.37
CA PHE A 16 14.09 24.12 -19.16
C PHE A 16 13.08 22.99 -19.43
N ARG A 17 12.55 22.88 -20.65
CA ARG A 17 11.69 21.75 -21.08
C ARG A 17 12.40 20.40 -21.13
N LEU A 18 13.73 20.42 -21.29
CA LEU A 18 14.55 19.20 -21.33
C LEU A 18 15.00 18.75 -19.93
N LEU A 19 14.79 19.60 -18.91
CA LEU A 19 15.15 19.27 -17.54
C LEU A 19 14.15 18.30 -16.93
N ASP A 20 14.68 17.39 -16.11
CA ASP A 20 13.90 16.53 -15.25
C ASP A 20 13.29 17.33 -14.08
N PRO A 21 12.36 16.75 -13.30
CA PRO A 21 11.70 17.48 -12.21
C PRO A 21 12.66 18.00 -11.13
N VAL A 22 13.80 17.34 -10.92
CA VAL A 22 14.82 17.79 -9.97
C VAL A 22 15.57 18.99 -10.54
N GLY A 23 16.08 18.90 -11.77
CA GLY A 23 16.77 19.98 -12.45
C GLY A 23 15.90 21.24 -12.59
N LEU A 24 14.64 21.09 -13.02
CA LEU A 24 13.73 22.22 -13.22
C LEU A 24 13.49 23.01 -11.92
N ILE A 25 13.20 22.32 -10.81
CA ILE A 25 12.99 23.02 -9.54
C ILE A 25 14.30 23.60 -9.00
N SER A 26 15.42 22.87 -9.11
CA SER A 26 16.72 23.37 -8.66
C SER A 26 17.08 24.67 -9.38
N VAL A 27 16.91 24.74 -10.71
CA VAL A 27 17.12 25.97 -11.50
C VAL A 27 16.17 27.10 -11.08
N SER A 28 14.92 26.81 -10.74
CA SER A 28 13.99 27.82 -10.20
C SER A 28 14.40 28.35 -8.81
N GLN A 29 15.28 27.63 -8.09
CA GLN A 29 15.77 27.99 -6.78
C GLN A 29 17.10 28.75 -6.82
N THR A 30 17.88 28.64 -7.92
CA THR A 30 19.19 29.31 -8.05
C THR A 30 19.09 30.80 -8.37
N ASN A 31 18.09 31.24 -9.15
CA ASN A 31 17.96 32.63 -9.60
C ASN A 31 16.50 33.11 -9.58
N GLN A 32 16.27 34.36 -9.16
CA GLN A 32 14.97 35.03 -9.24
C GLN A 32 14.46 35.14 -10.70
N HIS A 33 15.33 35.36 -11.67
CA HIS A 33 14.99 35.38 -13.11
C HIS A 33 14.38 34.05 -13.56
N PHE A 34 15.10 32.95 -13.34
CA PHE A 34 14.61 31.60 -13.67
C PHE A 34 13.36 31.22 -12.89
N ARG A 35 13.24 31.66 -11.63
CA ARG A 35 12.00 31.47 -10.86
C ARG A 35 10.80 32.15 -11.51
N LYS A 36 10.98 33.36 -12.06
CA LYS A 36 9.92 34.11 -12.78
C LYS A 36 9.54 33.45 -14.11
N ILE A 37 10.48 32.79 -14.78
CA ILE A 37 10.23 32.04 -16.02
C ILE A 37 9.50 30.72 -15.72
N ILE A 38 10.03 29.93 -14.77
CA ILE A 38 9.52 28.59 -14.49
C ILE A 38 8.18 28.61 -13.76
N GLN A 39 7.97 29.61 -12.88
CA GLN A 39 6.76 29.77 -12.05
C GLN A 39 6.34 28.46 -11.37
N PRO A 40 7.16 27.92 -10.44
CA PRO A 40 6.95 26.60 -9.88
C PRO A 40 5.62 26.53 -9.11
N THR A 41 4.73 25.63 -9.56
CA THR A 41 3.48 25.34 -8.87
C THR A 41 3.66 24.16 -7.90
N ARG A 42 2.68 23.96 -7.02
CA ARG A 42 2.62 22.78 -6.14
C ARG A 42 2.77 21.45 -6.90
N LYS A 43 2.27 21.38 -8.14
CA LYS A 43 2.37 20.20 -9.00
C LYS A 43 3.84 19.90 -9.33
N HIS A 44 4.63 20.91 -9.67
CA HIS A 44 6.06 20.76 -9.99
C HIS A 44 6.85 20.28 -8.75
N PHE A 45 6.52 20.77 -7.55
CA PHE A 45 7.12 20.27 -6.30
C PHE A 45 6.76 18.80 -6.04
N LEU A 46 5.54 18.38 -6.36
CA LEU A 46 5.12 16.99 -6.23
C LEU A 46 5.86 16.08 -7.23
N GLU A 47 6.05 16.54 -8.46
CA GLU A 47 6.83 15.82 -9.49
C GLU A 47 8.27 15.62 -9.04
N ARG A 48 8.92 16.68 -8.56
CA ARG A 48 10.26 16.59 -7.95
C ARG A 48 10.28 15.58 -6.81
N LEU A 49 9.32 15.66 -5.89
CA LEU A 49 9.29 14.79 -4.71
C LEU A 49 9.14 13.31 -5.07
N ILE A 50 8.32 12.98 -6.06
CA ILE A 50 8.13 11.61 -6.53
C ILE A 50 9.36 11.11 -7.31
N GLN A 51 10.08 12.00 -7.99
CA GLN A 51 11.35 11.67 -8.62
C GLN A 51 12.44 11.40 -7.57
N LEU A 52 12.55 12.25 -6.54
CA LEU A 52 13.45 12.02 -5.40
C LEU A 52 13.13 10.73 -4.64
N GLU A 53 11.86 10.32 -4.58
CA GLU A 53 11.49 9.01 -4.00
C GLU A 53 12.08 7.83 -4.79
N CYS A 54 12.27 7.98 -6.11
CA CYS A 54 12.86 6.95 -6.97
C CYS A 54 14.38 6.92 -6.90
N ASP A 55 15.00 8.03 -6.49
CA ASP A 55 16.45 8.13 -6.30
C ASP A 55 16.90 7.24 -5.13
N GLU A 56 17.97 6.47 -5.31
CA GLU A 56 18.44 5.53 -4.28
C GLU A 56 19.08 6.25 -3.08
N GLU A 57 19.70 7.41 -3.29
CA GLU A 57 20.36 8.18 -2.22
C GLU A 57 19.32 8.84 -1.30
N GLU A 58 18.29 9.44 -1.90
CA GLU A 58 17.26 10.20 -1.17
C GLU A 58 16.04 9.34 -0.77
N GLY A 59 15.62 8.48 -1.69
CA GLY A 59 14.45 7.63 -1.56
C GLY A 59 14.75 6.26 -0.96
N GLY A 60 15.97 5.75 -1.11
CA GLY A 60 16.32 4.35 -0.82
C GLY A 60 15.76 3.37 -1.85
N ILE A 61 16.19 2.11 -1.74
CA ILE A 61 15.90 1.01 -2.67
C ILE A 61 14.39 0.88 -2.94
N SER A 62 14.03 0.57 -4.19
CA SER A 62 12.66 0.25 -4.57
C SER A 62 12.32 -1.20 -4.25
N PRO A 63 11.38 -1.49 -3.34
CA PRO A 63 11.06 -2.87 -2.98
C PRO A 63 10.32 -3.58 -4.13
N LEU A 64 10.83 -4.75 -4.50
CA LEU A 64 10.24 -5.62 -5.51
C LEU A 64 9.30 -6.60 -4.84
N LEU A 65 8.02 -6.51 -5.18
CA LEU A 65 7.00 -7.46 -4.72
C LEU A 65 6.70 -8.44 -5.86
N ASN A 66 7.07 -9.69 -5.68
CA ASN A 66 6.68 -10.77 -6.54
C ASN A 66 5.18 -11.03 -6.36
N SER A 67 4.41 -10.81 -7.42
CA SER A 67 2.97 -10.93 -7.36
C SER A 67 2.52 -12.37 -7.10
N LYS A 68 3.11 -13.41 -7.71
CA LYS A 68 2.67 -14.81 -7.56
C LYS A 68 2.72 -15.32 -6.11
N ASN A 69 3.81 -15.06 -5.41
CA ASN A 69 4.04 -15.58 -4.05
C ASN A 69 3.93 -14.50 -2.94
N ASN A 70 3.71 -13.24 -3.31
CA ASN A 70 3.75 -12.07 -2.43
C ASN A 70 5.09 -11.93 -1.65
N ALA A 71 6.17 -12.55 -2.16
CA ALA A 71 7.49 -12.36 -1.62
C ALA A 71 7.99 -10.95 -1.94
N LEU A 72 8.76 -10.39 -1.02
CA LEU A 72 9.23 -9.03 -1.08
C LEU A 72 10.76 -9.03 -0.99
N THR A 73 11.39 -8.25 -1.86
CA THR A 73 12.84 -8.07 -1.88
C THR A 73 13.16 -6.58 -1.81
N PRO A 74 13.87 -6.09 -0.78
CA PRO A 74 14.28 -6.81 0.44
C PRO A 74 13.08 -7.16 1.34
N ASP A 75 13.25 -8.14 2.24
CA ASP A 75 12.20 -8.47 3.23
C ASP A 75 12.07 -7.37 4.29
N TRP A 76 10.87 -7.22 4.86
CA TRP A 76 10.50 -6.18 5.82
C TRP A 76 11.37 -6.09 7.07
N THR A 77 12.02 -7.19 7.44
CA THR A 77 12.88 -7.27 8.63
C THR A 77 14.26 -6.67 8.39
N GLN A 78 14.60 -6.43 7.13
CA GLN A 78 15.92 -5.99 6.73
C GLN A 78 16.11 -4.47 7.00
N PRO A 79 17.31 -4.03 7.39
CA PRO A 79 17.56 -2.64 7.77
C PRO A 79 17.31 -1.64 6.63
N GLU A 80 17.42 -2.07 5.37
CA GLU A 80 17.17 -1.27 4.17
C GLU A 80 15.74 -0.69 4.16
N TRP A 81 14.77 -1.39 4.74
CA TRP A 81 13.39 -0.89 4.87
C TRP A 81 13.29 0.38 5.72
N LYS A 82 14.14 0.51 6.74
CA LYS A 82 14.19 1.73 7.56
C LYS A 82 14.85 2.90 6.83
N ALA A 83 15.70 2.62 5.84
CA ALA A 83 16.32 3.64 5.00
C ALA A 83 15.36 4.16 3.92
N MET A 84 14.42 3.33 3.47
CA MET A 84 13.43 3.72 2.46
C MET A 84 12.59 4.92 2.89
N ARG A 85 12.27 5.78 1.92
CA ARG A 85 11.42 6.95 2.05
C ARG A 85 10.33 6.93 1.00
N TRP A 86 9.19 7.52 1.34
CA TRP A 86 8.02 7.62 0.48
C TRP A 86 7.52 9.06 0.45
N ALA A 87 7.20 9.55 -0.76
CA ALA A 87 6.62 10.87 -0.95
C ALA A 87 5.18 10.95 -0.40
N CYS A 88 4.91 11.94 0.44
CA CYS A 88 3.56 12.35 0.79
C CYS A 88 3.12 13.51 -0.09
N SER A 89 2.06 13.28 -0.88
CA SER A 89 1.57 14.28 -1.83
C SER A 89 0.99 15.53 -1.17
N ARG A 90 0.59 15.47 0.12
CA ARG A 90 -0.06 16.57 0.87
C ARG A 90 0.96 17.48 1.55
N CYS A 91 1.81 16.94 2.42
CA CYS A 91 2.83 17.71 3.15
C CYS A 91 4.13 17.92 2.36
N LEU A 92 4.25 17.31 1.17
CA LEU A 92 5.41 17.41 0.29
C LEU A 92 6.73 17.00 0.95
N ARG A 93 6.69 15.95 1.78
CA ARG A 93 7.87 15.39 2.46
C ARG A 93 8.12 13.95 2.05
N LEU A 94 9.39 13.57 2.01
CA LEU A 94 9.85 12.19 2.03
C LEU A 94 9.81 11.71 3.49
N LEU A 95 9.02 10.67 3.76
CA LEU A 95 8.79 10.15 5.11
C LEU A 95 9.06 8.63 5.13
N PRO A 96 9.46 8.06 6.27
CA PRO A 96 9.60 6.61 6.39
C PRO A 96 8.23 5.90 6.39
N GLU A 97 8.25 4.58 6.24
CA GLU A 97 7.08 3.72 6.02
C GLU A 97 6.08 3.80 7.16
N GLU A 98 6.57 4.01 8.39
CA GLU A 98 5.76 4.12 9.60
C GLU A 98 4.73 5.26 9.53
N HIS A 99 4.95 6.23 8.64
CA HIS A 99 4.01 7.31 8.38
C HIS A 99 2.95 6.95 7.34
N PHE A 100 2.95 5.75 6.77
CA PHE A 100 2.00 5.34 5.74
C PHE A 100 1.34 4.00 6.08
N ASN A 101 0.17 3.77 5.47
CA ASN A 101 -0.45 2.46 5.56
C ASN A 101 0.35 1.48 4.68
N ASN A 102 0.97 0.47 5.28
CA ASN A 102 1.79 -0.50 4.55
C ASN A 102 1.02 -1.23 3.45
N HIS A 103 -0.26 -1.56 3.65
CA HIS A 103 -1.09 -2.11 2.58
C HIS A 103 -1.27 -1.11 1.43
N SER A 104 -1.33 0.19 1.72
CA SER A 104 -1.46 1.21 0.68
C SER A 104 -0.15 1.37 -0.10
N ILE A 105 1.01 1.44 0.55
CA ILE A 105 2.30 1.66 -0.12
C ILE A 105 2.80 0.46 -0.91
N LEU A 106 2.22 -0.73 -0.73
CA LEU A 106 2.55 -1.92 -1.51
C LEU A 106 1.59 -2.22 -2.64
N ARG A 107 0.41 -1.58 -2.64
CA ARG A 107 -0.54 -1.74 -3.75
C ARG A 107 0.14 -1.31 -5.03
N LEU A 108 -0.09 -2.07 -6.10
CA LEU A 108 0.50 -1.84 -7.42
C LEU A 108 0.48 -0.35 -7.82
N ALA A 109 -0.67 0.31 -7.61
CA ALA A 109 -0.84 1.71 -7.98
C ALA A 109 -0.01 2.73 -7.18
N TYR A 110 0.38 2.42 -5.94
CA TYR A 110 0.95 3.39 -4.99
C TYR A 110 2.36 3.03 -4.51
N ARG A 111 2.85 1.83 -4.83
CA ARG A 111 4.21 1.40 -4.52
C ARG A 111 5.25 2.12 -5.37
N LYS A 112 6.51 2.06 -4.95
CA LYS A 112 7.62 2.57 -5.76
C LYS A 112 7.66 1.83 -7.10
N PRO A 113 7.91 2.53 -8.21
CA PRO A 113 7.94 1.98 -9.56
C PRO A 113 9.06 0.96 -9.66
N ILE A 114 8.94 0.06 -10.62
CA ILE A 114 10.04 -0.85 -10.95
C ILE A 114 11.16 0.02 -11.56
N PRO A 115 12.43 -0.17 -11.15
CA PRO A 115 13.55 0.54 -11.77
C PRO A 115 13.56 0.37 -13.30
N GLY A 116 13.86 1.45 -14.03
CA GLY A 116 13.81 1.48 -15.51
C GLY A 116 12.42 1.31 -16.11
N SER A 117 11.35 1.59 -15.35
CA SER A 117 9.99 1.70 -15.89
C SER A 117 9.68 3.14 -16.29
N PRO A 118 8.69 3.38 -17.16
CA PRO A 118 8.28 4.74 -17.50
C PRO A 118 7.88 5.59 -16.28
N ALA A 119 7.42 4.94 -15.20
CA ALA A 119 7.06 5.58 -13.95
C ALA A 119 8.26 6.00 -13.08
N SER A 120 9.43 5.41 -13.29
CA SER A 120 10.68 5.79 -12.61
C SER A 120 11.47 6.87 -13.35
N GLU A 121 11.32 6.97 -14.67
CA GLU A 121 12.05 7.93 -15.54
C GLU A 121 11.30 9.26 -15.71
N HIS A 122 10.62 9.73 -14.65
CA HIS A 122 9.57 10.74 -14.76
C HIS A 122 10.04 12.04 -15.44
N ARG A 123 9.35 12.42 -16.53
CA ARG A 123 9.56 13.71 -17.23
C ARG A 123 8.63 14.79 -16.68
N THR A 124 9.13 16.02 -16.65
CA THR A 124 8.40 17.20 -16.14
C THR A 124 7.10 17.46 -16.90
N THR A 125 6.12 18.08 -16.24
CA THR A 125 4.89 18.57 -16.91
C THR A 125 4.94 20.02 -17.32
N TRP A 126 6.13 20.58 -17.40
CA TRP A 126 6.29 21.99 -17.66
C TRP A 126 5.79 22.40 -19.05
N ASP A 127 5.66 21.44 -19.98
CA ASP A 127 4.85 21.58 -21.19
C ASP A 127 3.60 20.69 -21.18
N SER A 128 2.59 21.14 -21.92
CA SER A 128 1.44 20.32 -22.29
C SER A 128 1.88 19.24 -23.28
N THR A 129 2.08 18.01 -22.81
CA THR A 129 2.33 16.88 -23.71
C THR A 129 1.08 16.60 -24.55
N PRO A 130 1.18 16.37 -25.87
CA PRO A 130 0.04 16.05 -26.73
C PRO A 130 -0.65 14.72 -26.35
N ARG A 131 0.00 13.90 -25.52
CA ARG A 131 -0.61 12.74 -24.86
C ARG A 131 -0.61 12.96 -23.35
N SER A 132 -1.75 12.71 -22.71
CA SER A 132 -1.88 12.75 -21.26
C SER A 132 -0.93 11.73 -20.60
N ASN A 133 0.04 12.19 -19.80
CA ASN A 133 0.90 11.27 -19.04
C ASN A 133 0.12 10.71 -17.83
N PRO A 134 -0.14 9.38 -17.78
CA PRO A 134 -1.03 8.77 -16.78
C PRO A 134 -0.44 8.75 -15.36
N PHE A 135 0.85 9.09 -15.21
CA PHE A 135 1.57 9.10 -13.94
C PHE A 135 1.40 10.42 -13.17
N LEU A 136 0.72 11.41 -13.77
CA LEU A 136 0.67 12.78 -13.27
C LEU A 136 -0.71 13.18 -12.73
N PRO A 137 -0.76 14.16 -11.82
CA PRO A 137 -2.01 14.80 -11.45
C PRO A 137 -2.55 15.54 -12.69
N HIS A 138 -3.56 14.97 -13.35
CA HIS A 138 -4.22 15.65 -14.46
C HIS A 138 -4.92 16.92 -13.96
N SER A 139 -4.48 18.09 -14.43
CA SER A 139 -5.17 19.37 -14.20
C SER A 139 -6.39 19.56 -15.10
N ARG A 140 -6.53 18.79 -16.18
CA ARG A 140 -7.75 18.69 -16.97
C ARG A 140 -7.98 17.24 -17.35
N ARG A 141 -9.03 16.66 -16.79
CA ARG A 141 -9.63 15.41 -17.24
C ARG A 141 -10.25 15.73 -18.61
N GLU A 142 -9.48 15.61 -19.68
CA GLU A 142 -10.07 15.62 -21.02
C GLU A 142 -11.17 14.57 -21.05
N LYS A 143 -12.33 14.96 -21.59
CA LYS A 143 -13.55 14.16 -21.68
C LYS A 143 -13.38 12.97 -22.65
N ARG A 144 -12.31 12.16 -22.55
CA ARG A 144 -12.50 10.73 -22.81
C ARG A 144 -13.64 10.32 -21.89
N SER A 145 -14.68 9.68 -22.43
CA SER A 145 -15.85 9.38 -21.63
C SER A 145 -15.36 8.67 -20.38
N GLN A 146 -15.75 9.15 -19.19
CA GLN A 146 -15.29 8.55 -17.93
C GLN A 146 -15.61 7.04 -17.89
N TYR A 147 -16.58 6.63 -18.71
CA TYR A 147 -16.92 5.26 -19.03
C TYR A 147 -15.76 4.50 -19.68
N ASP A 148 -15.17 4.97 -20.80
CA ASP A 148 -14.11 4.23 -21.51
C ASP A 148 -12.85 4.03 -20.63
N GLN A 149 -12.45 5.06 -19.88
CA GLN A 149 -11.35 4.93 -18.91
C GLN A 149 -11.67 3.94 -17.79
N CYS A 150 -12.93 3.90 -17.34
CA CYS A 150 -13.39 2.96 -16.33
C CYS A 150 -13.40 1.53 -16.87
N VAL A 151 -13.79 1.33 -18.13
CA VAL A 151 -13.76 0.04 -18.82
C VAL A 151 -12.32 -0.45 -18.96
N GLU A 152 -11.41 0.37 -19.47
CA GLU A 152 -10.00 0.01 -19.63
C GLU A 152 -9.34 -0.32 -18.28
N GLU A 153 -9.61 0.48 -17.23
CA GLU A 153 -9.08 0.20 -15.89
C GLU A 153 -9.66 -1.09 -15.30
N LYS A 154 -10.93 -1.41 -15.56
CA LYS A 154 -11.54 -2.69 -15.15
C LYS A 154 -10.92 -3.86 -15.91
N GLN A 155 -10.73 -3.75 -17.22
CA GLN A 155 -10.12 -4.78 -18.06
C GLN A 155 -8.69 -5.08 -17.61
N ILE A 156 -7.86 -4.05 -17.38
CA ILE A 156 -6.48 -4.24 -16.88
C ILE A 156 -6.47 -4.90 -15.50
N ARG A 157 -7.38 -4.51 -14.59
CA ARG A 157 -7.49 -5.17 -13.28
C ARG A 157 -7.90 -6.63 -13.43
N ARG A 158 -8.80 -6.95 -14.37
CA ARG A 158 -9.21 -8.33 -14.64
C ARG A 158 -8.06 -9.14 -15.24
N ARG A 159 -7.38 -8.63 -16.26
CA ARG A 159 -6.17 -9.24 -16.86
C ARG A 159 -5.12 -9.53 -15.80
N TYR A 160 -4.79 -8.54 -14.97
CA TYR A 160 -3.82 -8.71 -13.89
C TYR A 160 -4.24 -9.79 -12.88
N ALA A 161 -5.52 -9.82 -12.49
CA ALA A 161 -6.04 -10.81 -11.56
C ALA A 161 -6.03 -12.24 -12.15
N LEU A 162 -6.37 -12.36 -13.44
CA LEU A 162 -6.31 -13.62 -14.17
C LEU A 162 -4.86 -14.07 -14.30
N ALA A 163 -3.95 -13.23 -14.80
CA ALA A 163 -2.57 -13.62 -15.05
C ALA A 163 -1.79 -13.96 -13.77
N LYS A 164 -2.15 -13.35 -12.65
CA LYS A 164 -1.59 -13.68 -11.32
C LYS A 164 -2.15 -14.98 -10.72
N SER A 165 -3.25 -15.51 -11.25
CA SER A 165 -3.99 -16.62 -10.63
C SER A 165 -3.18 -17.91 -10.59
N LYS A 166 -3.14 -18.58 -9.44
CA LYS A 166 -2.55 -19.92 -9.29
C LYS A 166 -3.33 -21.03 -10.02
N LYS A 167 -4.50 -20.71 -10.57
CA LYS A 167 -5.31 -21.65 -11.38
C LYS A 167 -4.54 -22.16 -12.60
N TRP A 168 -3.53 -21.44 -13.06
CA TRP A 168 -2.71 -21.80 -14.21
C TRP A 168 -1.59 -22.77 -13.89
N ASP A 169 -1.17 -22.84 -12.62
CA ASP A 169 -0.08 -23.71 -12.17
C ASP A 169 -0.57 -25.17 -11.93
N ALA A 170 -1.88 -25.42 -11.99
CA ALA A 170 -2.49 -26.69 -11.58
C ALA A 170 -3.34 -27.38 -12.67
N LYS A 171 -2.69 -28.32 -13.38
CA LYS A 171 -3.21 -29.40 -14.24
C LYS A 171 -4.02 -29.03 -15.52
N PRO A 172 -3.91 -29.87 -16.58
CA PRO A 172 -4.34 -29.51 -17.95
C PRO A 172 -5.84 -29.63 -18.23
N PHE A 173 -6.64 -30.08 -17.27
CA PHE A 173 -8.07 -30.33 -17.44
C PHE A 173 -8.81 -29.89 -16.18
N SER A 174 -9.21 -28.61 -16.14
CA SER A 174 -10.21 -28.15 -15.19
C SER A 174 -11.52 -27.90 -15.94
N LEU A 175 -12.63 -28.38 -15.39
CA LEU A 175 -13.97 -27.98 -15.86
C LEU A 175 -14.01 -26.45 -15.96
N GLY A 176 -14.39 -25.92 -17.12
CA GLY A 176 -14.49 -24.48 -17.36
C GLY A 176 -13.27 -23.82 -18.01
N ILE A 177 -12.34 -24.57 -18.61
CA ILE A 177 -11.24 -23.99 -19.40
C ILE A 177 -11.75 -23.09 -20.54
N GLU A 178 -12.88 -23.45 -21.16
CA GLU A 178 -13.55 -22.66 -22.19
C GLU A 178 -14.04 -21.32 -21.64
N ASN A 179 -14.79 -21.34 -20.53
CA ASN A 179 -15.23 -20.13 -19.84
C ASN A 179 -14.05 -19.23 -19.45
N THR A 180 -12.92 -19.84 -19.08
CA THR A 180 -11.73 -19.09 -18.72
C THR A 180 -11.02 -18.50 -19.94
N TYR A 181 -10.99 -19.21 -21.06
CA TYR A 181 -10.50 -18.69 -22.34
C TYR A 181 -11.35 -17.52 -22.84
N TYR A 182 -12.68 -17.64 -22.82
CA TYR A 182 -13.58 -16.54 -23.19
C TYR A 182 -13.37 -15.34 -22.26
N GLU A 183 -13.18 -15.58 -20.96
CA GLU A 183 -12.85 -14.51 -20.01
C GLU A 183 -11.49 -13.83 -20.31
N LEU A 184 -10.50 -14.57 -20.82
CA LEU A 184 -9.21 -14.02 -21.27
C LEU A 184 -9.39 -13.16 -22.54
N GLN A 185 -10.27 -13.55 -23.47
CA GLN A 185 -10.60 -12.74 -24.65
C GLN A 185 -11.39 -11.48 -24.27
N ASP A 186 -12.43 -11.61 -23.45
CA ASP A 186 -13.33 -10.52 -23.05
C ASP A 186 -12.60 -9.40 -22.28
N CYS A 187 -11.52 -9.74 -21.58
CA CYS A 187 -10.72 -8.75 -20.87
C CYS A 187 -9.72 -7.99 -21.75
N GLY A 188 -9.75 -8.20 -23.08
CA GLY A 188 -8.98 -7.45 -24.07
C GLY A 188 -7.48 -7.79 -24.03
N TRP A 189 -7.15 -9.06 -23.81
CA TRP A 189 -5.76 -9.50 -23.82
C TRP A 189 -5.32 -9.87 -25.24
N THR A 190 -4.46 -9.04 -25.81
CA THR A 190 -3.97 -9.14 -27.20
C THR A 190 -3.37 -10.49 -27.58
N ALA A 191 -2.74 -11.20 -26.63
CA ALA A 191 -2.21 -12.54 -26.87
C ALA A 191 -3.29 -13.57 -27.24
N PHE A 192 -4.55 -13.33 -26.84
CA PHE A 192 -5.70 -14.20 -27.06
C PHE A 192 -6.65 -13.69 -28.15
N GLU A 193 -6.42 -12.51 -28.74
CA GLU A 193 -7.28 -11.96 -29.81
C GLU A 193 -7.28 -12.85 -31.06
N ASN A 194 -6.13 -13.45 -31.40
CA ASN A 194 -5.96 -14.29 -32.59
C ASN A 194 -5.68 -15.76 -32.29
N MET A 195 -5.69 -16.16 -31.02
CA MET A 195 -5.45 -17.55 -30.61
C MET A 195 -6.77 -18.28 -30.56
N ALA A 196 -6.90 -19.43 -31.22
CA ALA A 196 -8.13 -20.23 -31.12
C ALA A 196 -8.20 -21.03 -29.80
N LEU A 197 -9.41 -21.40 -29.37
CA LEU A 197 -9.59 -22.23 -28.17
C LEU A 197 -8.81 -23.55 -28.23
N ALA A 198 -8.77 -24.20 -29.40
CA ALA A 198 -8.02 -25.44 -29.60
C ALA A 198 -6.50 -25.22 -29.42
N GLU A 199 -5.98 -24.08 -29.90
CA GLU A 199 -4.57 -23.71 -29.72
C GLU A 199 -4.28 -23.44 -28.24
N PHE A 200 -5.17 -22.75 -27.53
CA PHE A 200 -5.03 -22.51 -26.10
C PHE A 200 -5.04 -23.80 -25.27
N ILE A 201 -5.92 -24.74 -25.60
CA ILE A 201 -5.96 -26.06 -24.94
C ILE A 201 -4.64 -26.81 -25.22
N GLY A 202 -4.17 -26.79 -26.47
CA GLY A 202 -2.93 -27.43 -26.91
C GLY A 202 -1.63 -26.77 -26.45
N LEU A 203 -1.69 -25.56 -25.86
CA LEU A 203 -0.50 -24.90 -25.32
C LEU A 203 0.07 -25.68 -24.14
N ASP A 204 1.38 -25.90 -24.22
CA ASP A 204 2.18 -26.47 -23.15
C ASP A 204 2.17 -25.59 -21.88
N ALA A 205 2.40 -26.23 -20.72
CA ALA A 205 2.38 -25.57 -19.42
C ALA A 205 3.44 -24.46 -19.33
N ASP A 206 4.65 -24.68 -19.88
CA ASP A 206 5.73 -23.69 -19.82
C ASP A 206 5.41 -22.47 -20.70
N LYS A 207 4.81 -22.70 -21.87
CA LYS A 207 4.35 -21.62 -22.76
C LYS A 207 3.23 -20.81 -22.11
N LYS A 208 2.28 -21.47 -21.45
CA LYS A 208 1.23 -20.80 -20.66
C LYS A 208 1.87 -19.95 -19.58
N GLU A 209 2.74 -20.51 -18.75
CA GLU A 209 3.41 -19.78 -17.67
C GLU A 209 4.16 -18.56 -18.21
N HIS A 210 4.89 -18.69 -19.32
CA HIS A 210 5.59 -17.59 -19.94
C HIS A 210 4.65 -16.47 -20.39
N LEU A 211 3.52 -16.80 -21.04
CA LEU A 211 2.51 -15.82 -21.45
C LEU A 211 1.92 -15.07 -20.26
N PHE A 212 1.52 -15.79 -19.21
CA PHE A 212 0.96 -15.17 -18.00
C PHE A 212 1.99 -14.30 -17.26
N LYS A 213 3.25 -14.75 -17.19
CA LYS A 213 4.34 -13.99 -16.58
C LYS A 213 4.63 -12.70 -17.36
N ALA A 214 4.71 -12.78 -18.69
CA ALA A 214 4.96 -11.62 -19.55
C ALA A 214 3.87 -10.54 -19.39
N GLU A 215 2.60 -10.95 -19.27
CA GLU A 215 1.49 -10.02 -19.06
C GLU A 215 1.53 -9.36 -17.69
N VAL A 216 1.82 -10.13 -16.63
CA VAL A 216 2.04 -9.59 -15.28
C VAL A 216 3.16 -8.55 -15.32
N GLU A 217 4.30 -8.86 -15.93
CA GLU A 217 5.43 -7.95 -16.04
C GLU A 217 5.08 -6.68 -16.84
N ALA A 218 4.36 -6.80 -17.96
CA ALA A 218 3.91 -5.67 -18.76
C ALA A 218 2.95 -4.75 -17.99
N ILE A 219 1.97 -5.32 -17.28
CA ILE A 219 1.05 -4.55 -16.44
C ILE A 219 1.82 -3.93 -15.27
N GLU A 220 2.73 -4.65 -14.63
CA GLU A 220 3.49 -4.10 -13.51
C GLU A 220 4.41 -2.97 -13.95
N ARG A 221 5.13 -3.11 -15.06
CA ARG A 221 5.98 -2.02 -15.60
C ARG A 221 5.18 -0.76 -15.94
N SER A 222 3.92 -0.88 -16.35
CA SER A 222 3.06 0.26 -16.71
C SER A 222 2.21 0.82 -15.57
N ARG A 223 1.79 -0.03 -14.61
CA ARG A 223 0.87 0.34 -13.52
C ARG A 223 1.53 0.38 -12.16
N CYS A 224 2.80 0.04 -12.03
CA CYS A 224 3.51 0.21 -10.77
C CYS A 224 3.71 1.70 -10.47
N GLY A 225 3.14 2.18 -9.36
CA GLY A 225 3.35 3.54 -8.86
C GLY A 225 2.64 4.68 -9.59
N TYR A 226 1.69 4.40 -10.49
CA TYR A 226 1.01 5.44 -11.28
C TYR A 226 0.10 6.39 -10.49
N LYS A 227 -0.35 6.00 -9.29
CA LYS A 227 -1.15 6.82 -8.36
C LYS A 227 -0.34 7.31 -7.16
N ARG A 228 1.00 7.25 -7.18
CA ARG A 228 1.86 7.76 -6.08
C ARG A 228 1.59 9.22 -5.74
N HIS A 229 1.25 10.03 -6.74
CA HIS A 229 0.88 11.43 -6.56
C HIS A 229 -0.41 11.65 -5.74
N LEU A 230 -1.18 10.61 -5.46
CA LEU A 230 -2.37 10.65 -4.58
C LEU A 230 -2.08 10.15 -3.16
N ARG A 231 -0.87 9.61 -2.89
CA ARG A 231 -0.53 9.00 -1.61
C ARG A 231 -0.42 10.06 -0.51
N LYS A 232 -0.94 9.75 0.68
CA LYS A 232 -0.92 10.63 1.86
C LYS A 232 -0.42 9.86 3.08
N CYS A 233 0.39 10.51 3.90
CA CYS A 233 0.81 9.96 5.20
C CYS A 233 -0.34 9.98 6.21
N HIS A 234 -0.23 9.19 7.28
CA HIS A 234 -1.22 9.08 8.34
C HIS A 234 -1.62 10.45 8.91
N GLU A 235 -0.65 11.33 9.18
CA GLU A 235 -0.94 12.66 9.72
C GLU A 235 -1.76 13.51 8.74
N CYS A 236 -1.40 13.52 7.47
CA CYS A 236 -2.15 14.24 6.44
C CYS A 236 -3.57 13.68 6.25
N ARG A 237 -3.74 12.37 6.40
CA ARG A 237 -5.06 11.71 6.34
C ARG A 237 -5.90 12.02 7.57
N TYR A 238 -5.29 12.12 8.75
CA TYR A 238 -5.95 12.54 9.98
C TYR A 238 -6.41 13.99 9.89
N GLN A 239 -5.53 14.91 9.49
CA GLN A 239 -5.85 16.33 9.33
C GLN A 239 -6.95 16.58 8.28
N SER A 240 -7.05 15.73 7.26
CA SER A 240 -8.12 15.80 6.27
C SER A 240 -9.41 15.07 6.68
N GLY A 241 -9.50 14.52 7.90
CA GLY A 241 -10.66 13.79 8.40
C GLY A 241 -10.88 12.40 7.79
N GLU A 242 -9.91 11.86 7.03
CA GLU A 242 -9.98 10.52 6.45
C GLU A 242 -9.75 9.42 7.49
N LEU A 243 -9.06 9.73 8.60
CA LEU A 243 -8.88 8.86 9.75
C LEU A 243 -9.73 9.38 10.89
N LYS A 244 -10.91 8.77 11.08
CA LYS A 244 -11.80 9.16 12.18
C LYS A 244 -11.25 8.61 13.51
N PRO A 245 -11.10 9.44 14.55
CA PRO A 245 -10.77 8.95 15.87
C PRO A 245 -11.91 8.06 16.39
N THR A 246 -11.56 6.92 16.96
CA THR A 246 -12.53 6.03 17.61
C THR A 246 -12.30 6.09 19.11
N LEU A 247 -13.38 5.98 19.88
CA LEU A 247 -13.31 5.93 21.34
C LEU A 247 -12.79 4.55 21.76
N ILE A 248 -11.70 4.52 22.54
CA ILE A 248 -11.11 3.28 23.07
C ILE A 248 -10.84 3.48 24.57
N GLY A 249 -11.20 2.47 25.39
CA GLY A 249 -11.12 2.47 26.86
C GLY A 249 -12.45 2.03 27.49
N SER A 250 -12.43 1.49 28.71
CA SER A 250 -13.66 1.10 29.45
C SER A 250 -14.64 2.26 29.61
N ASP A 251 -14.11 3.49 29.62
CA ASP A 251 -14.85 4.71 29.93
C ASP A 251 -15.10 5.57 28.68
N GLY A 252 -14.61 5.14 27.50
CA GLY A 252 -14.85 5.81 26.22
C GLY A 252 -14.30 7.24 26.09
N THR A 253 -13.37 7.68 26.93
CA THR A 253 -12.91 9.08 27.02
C THR A 253 -11.80 9.44 26.04
N ALA A 254 -10.94 8.50 25.65
CA ALA A 254 -9.81 8.78 24.75
C ALA A 254 -10.22 8.68 23.26
N LYS A 255 -10.29 9.83 22.57
CA LYS A 255 -10.42 9.90 21.10
C LYS A 255 -9.07 9.62 20.46
N ILE A 256 -8.80 8.37 20.10
CA ILE A 256 -7.54 7.99 19.47
C ILE A 256 -7.78 7.63 18.01
N ALA A 257 -7.02 8.26 17.11
CA ALA A 257 -7.00 7.90 15.71
C ALA A 257 -6.07 6.69 15.50
N PHE A 258 -6.61 5.67 14.84
CA PHE A 258 -5.85 4.50 14.42
C PHE A 258 -5.70 4.44 12.91
N ALA A 259 -4.63 3.80 12.47
CA ALA A 259 -4.46 3.39 11.09
C ALA A 259 -3.94 1.96 11.04
N THR A 260 -4.46 1.17 10.12
CA THR A 260 -3.92 -0.17 9.82
C THR A 260 -2.47 -0.02 9.38
N SER A 261 -1.60 -0.83 9.99
CA SER A 261 -0.17 -0.90 9.72
C SER A 261 0.19 -2.28 9.14
N ARG A 262 1.41 -2.74 9.42
CA ARG A 262 1.99 -4.02 9.02
C ARG A 262 1.20 -5.21 9.53
N GLN A 263 1.28 -6.31 8.78
CA GLN A 263 0.91 -7.62 9.27
C GLN A 263 2.18 -8.38 9.68
N TYR A 264 2.28 -8.78 10.94
CA TYR A 264 3.38 -9.62 11.41
C TYR A 264 2.90 -11.06 11.57
N ARG A 265 3.78 -12.01 11.27
CA ARG A 265 3.67 -13.35 11.85
C ARG A 265 4.12 -13.26 13.28
N ILE A 266 3.15 -13.30 14.18
CA ILE A 266 3.43 -13.24 15.61
C ILE A 266 3.07 -14.62 16.18
N PRO A 267 4.03 -15.30 16.82
CA PRO A 267 3.85 -16.68 17.27
C PRO A 267 2.80 -16.81 18.39
N THR A 268 2.66 -15.78 19.23
CA THR A 268 1.64 -15.74 20.27
C THR A 268 0.84 -14.43 20.27
N ALA A 269 -0.35 -14.45 20.88
CA ALA A 269 -1.13 -13.23 21.08
C ALA A 269 -0.45 -12.27 22.07
N ILE A 270 0.38 -12.78 22.98
CA ILE A 270 1.11 -11.96 23.96
C ILE A 270 2.24 -11.19 23.25
N ASP A 271 2.95 -11.83 22.34
CA ASP A 271 4.02 -11.18 21.55
C ASP A 271 3.54 -10.01 20.70
N ARG A 272 2.23 -9.96 20.42
CA ARG A 272 1.60 -8.84 19.73
C ARG A 272 1.70 -7.56 20.55
N HIS A 273 1.55 -7.69 21.87
CA HIS A 273 1.59 -6.59 22.81
C HIS A 273 3.00 -6.39 23.39
N TYR A 274 3.76 -7.48 23.53
CA TYR A 274 5.10 -7.50 24.13
C TYR A 274 6.10 -8.21 23.21
N PRO A 275 6.83 -7.46 22.35
CA PRO A 275 7.72 -8.06 21.36
C PRO A 275 8.72 -9.03 21.99
N ARG A 276 8.91 -10.20 21.36
CA ARG A 276 9.89 -11.23 21.73
C ARG A 276 9.67 -11.88 23.10
N PHE A 277 8.50 -11.69 23.71
CA PHE A 277 8.15 -12.33 24.99
C PHE A 277 8.26 -13.85 24.91
N SER A 278 7.80 -14.48 23.82
CA SER A 278 7.88 -15.93 23.63
C SER A 278 9.29 -16.46 23.45
N GLU A 279 10.23 -15.63 22.99
CA GLU A 279 11.64 -16.04 22.82
C GLU A 279 12.32 -16.27 24.17
N ASN A 280 11.80 -15.63 25.23
CA ASN A 280 12.30 -15.72 26.60
C ASN A 280 11.62 -16.85 27.40
N LEU A 281 10.66 -17.58 26.82
CA LEU A 281 10.03 -18.73 27.48
C LEU A 281 10.92 -19.97 27.32
N GLU A 282 11.05 -20.77 28.39
CA GLU A 282 11.84 -22.01 28.39
C GLU A 282 11.33 -23.01 27.34
N ASN A 283 10.01 -23.08 27.16
CA ASN A 283 9.35 -23.88 26.13
C ASN A 283 9.33 -23.15 24.79
N LYS A 284 10.45 -23.19 24.07
CA LYS A 284 10.56 -22.66 22.70
C LYS A 284 9.67 -23.46 21.75
N ARG A 285 9.00 -22.75 20.85
CA ARG A 285 8.19 -23.38 19.80
C ARG A 285 9.10 -24.00 18.72
N PRO A 286 8.79 -25.20 18.20
CA PRO A 286 9.57 -25.80 17.13
C PRO A 286 9.61 -24.91 15.87
N VAL A 287 10.78 -24.82 15.23
CA VAL A 287 11.15 -23.88 14.14
C VAL A 287 10.47 -24.21 12.79
N ASN A 288 9.43 -25.03 12.78
CA ASN A 288 8.78 -25.44 11.54
C ASN A 288 8.18 -24.21 10.84
N HIS A 289 8.52 -24.03 9.56
CA HIS A 289 7.95 -23.01 8.69
C HIS A 289 6.42 -23.08 8.75
N PRO A 290 5.73 -22.11 9.36
CA PRO A 290 4.30 -22.17 9.46
C PRO A 290 3.69 -21.92 8.07
N PRO A 291 2.62 -22.65 7.72
CA PRO A 291 1.99 -22.58 6.40
C PRO A 291 1.61 -21.14 6.03
N SER A 292 1.61 -20.85 4.73
CA SER A 292 1.25 -19.54 4.16
C SER A 292 -0.22 -19.12 4.34
N TYR A 293 -1.04 -20.00 4.90
CA TYR A 293 -2.44 -19.79 5.21
C TYR A 293 -2.73 -20.17 6.67
N ALA A 294 -3.77 -19.55 7.25
CA ALA A 294 -4.19 -19.83 8.61
C ALA A 294 -4.64 -21.29 8.74
N MET A 295 -3.81 -22.14 9.34
CA MET A 295 -4.25 -23.48 9.73
C MET A 295 -5.05 -23.40 11.02
N TYR A 296 -6.33 -23.75 10.94
CA TYR A 296 -7.17 -23.96 12.12
C TYR A 296 -6.85 -25.34 12.69
N ARG A 297 -5.86 -25.41 13.58
CA ARG A 297 -5.66 -26.57 14.46
C ARG A 297 -5.99 -26.15 15.89
N VAL A 298 -6.64 -27.04 16.64
CA VAL A 298 -6.80 -26.90 18.09
C VAL A 298 -5.38 -26.71 18.66
N SER A 299 -5.18 -25.69 19.49
CA SER A 299 -3.89 -25.31 20.11
C SER A 299 -2.76 -24.73 19.23
N VAL A 300 -2.98 -24.39 17.95
CA VAL A 300 -1.94 -23.71 17.11
C VAL A 300 -2.46 -22.42 16.50
N ARG A 301 -1.84 -21.27 16.80
CA ARG A 301 -2.22 -19.94 16.30
C ARG A 301 -1.17 -19.33 15.36
N ASP A 302 -0.98 -19.94 14.19
CA ASP A 302 -0.16 -19.36 13.11
C ASP A 302 -1.00 -18.41 12.25
N ARG A 303 -1.33 -17.24 12.78
CA ARG A 303 -2.02 -16.19 12.02
C ARG A 303 -1.15 -14.95 11.87
N PHE A 304 -1.28 -14.31 10.71
CA PHE A 304 -0.82 -12.94 10.54
C PHE A 304 -1.67 -12.02 11.41
N TRP A 305 -1.00 -11.20 12.23
CA TRP A 305 -1.63 -10.19 13.06
C TRP A 305 -1.49 -8.84 12.41
N THR A 306 -2.62 -8.18 12.16
CA THR A 306 -2.61 -6.78 11.73
C THR A 306 -2.26 -5.89 12.93
N MET A 307 -1.18 -5.14 12.78
CA MET A 307 -0.78 -4.09 13.70
C MET A 307 -1.47 -2.79 13.35
N TYR A 308 -1.56 -1.91 14.35
CA TYR A 308 -2.16 -0.60 14.20
C TYR A 308 -1.15 0.47 14.62
N MET A 309 -1.07 1.55 13.85
CA MET A 309 -0.47 2.80 14.28
C MET A 309 -1.54 3.62 15.00
N MET A 310 -1.19 4.18 16.15
CA MET A 310 -2.01 5.09 16.93
C MET A 310 -1.35 6.46 16.97
N ARG A 311 -2.12 7.52 16.78
CA ARG A 311 -1.67 8.88 17.06
C ARG A 311 -1.71 9.11 18.57
N CYS A 312 -0.54 9.36 19.16
CA CYS A 312 -0.45 9.69 20.59
C CYS A 312 -1.16 11.03 20.85
N PRO A 313 -2.05 11.12 21.86
CA PRO A 313 -2.73 12.36 22.19
C PRO A 313 -1.78 13.43 22.74
N ASP A 314 -0.71 13.03 23.45
CA ASP A 314 0.18 13.98 24.12
C ASP A 314 1.27 14.54 23.20
N CYS A 315 1.93 13.67 22.43
CA CYS A 315 3.06 14.07 21.58
C CYS A 315 2.72 14.14 20.09
N GLU A 316 1.48 13.84 19.71
CA GLU A 316 0.97 13.90 18.34
C GLU A 316 1.68 13.00 17.32
N LYS A 317 2.59 12.13 17.77
CA LYS A 317 3.33 11.19 16.94
C LYS A 317 2.54 9.92 16.72
N TRP A 318 2.65 9.37 15.52
CA TRP A 318 2.17 8.04 15.18
C TRP A 318 3.15 6.99 15.73
N LYS A 319 2.67 6.11 16.59
CA LYS A 319 3.45 5.01 17.16
C LYS A 319 2.65 3.71 17.01
N GLU A 320 3.33 2.57 16.92
CA GLU A 320 2.63 1.29 16.93
C GLU A 320 1.88 1.09 18.25
N GLN A 321 0.68 0.48 18.20
CA GLN A 321 -0.20 0.25 19.34
C GLN A 321 0.51 -0.38 20.54
N ARG A 322 1.44 -1.31 20.29
CA ARG A 322 2.22 -2.00 21.35
C ARG A 322 3.08 -1.06 22.19
N MET A 323 3.51 0.09 21.65
CA MET A 323 4.27 1.09 22.40
C MET A 323 3.46 1.73 23.53
N PHE A 324 2.12 1.68 23.44
CA PHE A 324 1.22 2.19 24.48
C PHE A 324 0.90 1.13 25.56
N MET A 325 1.14 -0.15 25.27
CA MET A 325 0.87 -1.27 26.19
C MET A 325 2.01 -1.49 27.19
N LEU A 326 3.23 -1.04 26.87
CA LEU A 326 4.39 -1.14 27.77
C LEU A 326 4.21 -0.33 29.06
N ASN A 327 3.35 0.69 29.04
CA ASN A 327 3.06 1.55 30.20
C ASN A 327 1.69 1.24 30.86
N ALA A 328 0.95 0.26 30.35
CA ALA A 328 -0.29 -0.16 30.97
C ALA A 328 0.03 -1.14 32.09
N GLN A 329 -0.09 -0.70 33.35
CA GLN A 329 -0.13 -1.63 34.47
C GLN A 329 -1.23 -2.68 34.20
N TYR A 330 -0.82 -3.94 34.15
CA TYR A 330 -1.71 -5.07 33.94
C TYR A 330 -2.67 -5.14 35.13
N SER A 331 -3.94 -4.74 34.95
CA SER A 331 -4.98 -5.00 35.94
C SER A 331 -5.56 -6.40 35.68
N PRO A 332 -5.36 -7.38 36.59
CA PRO A 332 -5.77 -8.76 36.37
C PRO A 332 -7.23 -8.96 36.78
N THR A 333 -8.17 -8.21 36.20
CA THR A 333 -9.60 -8.42 36.45
C THR A 333 -10.38 -8.53 35.14
N TYR A 334 -10.11 -9.62 34.42
CA TYR A 334 -11.10 -10.23 33.53
C TYR A 334 -11.39 -11.64 34.06
N SER A 335 -12.16 -11.73 35.14
CA SER A 335 -12.91 -12.95 35.43
C SER A 335 -14.05 -13.03 34.40
N LYS A 336 -13.86 -13.91 33.42
CA LYS A 336 -14.94 -14.37 32.56
C LYS A 336 -16.00 -15.02 33.44
N GLY A 337 -17.22 -14.50 33.42
CA GLY A 337 -18.38 -15.22 33.93
C GLY A 337 -18.56 -16.52 33.14
N THR A 338 -18.39 -17.65 33.82
CA THR A 338 -18.72 -18.98 33.32
C THR A 338 -20.25 -19.18 33.42
N PRO A 339 -20.94 -19.72 32.40
CA PRO A 339 -22.34 -20.13 32.52
C PRO A 339 -22.45 -21.56 33.10
N GLY A 340 -23.43 -21.77 33.99
CA GLY A 340 -23.77 -23.03 34.67
C GLY A 340 -23.26 -23.05 36.11
N THR A 341 -24.07 -23.24 37.16
CA THR A 341 -25.02 -24.35 37.36
C THR A 341 -26.12 -23.89 38.33
N ILE A 342 -27.37 -24.27 38.05
CA ILE A 342 -28.48 -24.16 38.99
C ILE A 342 -28.33 -25.30 40.01
N THR A 343 -28.16 -24.97 41.29
CA THR A 343 -28.54 -25.85 42.41
C THR A 343 -29.06 -24.99 43.57
N GLU A 344 -29.95 -25.63 44.32
CA GLU A 344 -31.08 -25.08 45.06
C GLU A 344 -30.77 -24.35 46.37
N THR A 345 -31.74 -23.51 46.72
CA THR A 345 -32.25 -23.22 48.08
C THR A 345 -31.36 -22.48 49.08
N THR A 346 -31.75 -21.24 49.36
CA THR A 346 -32.39 -20.94 50.65
C THR A 346 -33.36 -19.76 50.53
N ARG A 347 -34.62 -20.03 50.90
CA ARG A 347 -35.69 -19.03 51.13
C ARG A 347 -35.30 -18.21 52.38
N VAL A 348 -35.60 -16.91 52.51
CA VAL A 348 -36.82 -16.25 53.06
C VAL A 348 -36.35 -14.82 53.50
N PRO A 349 -37.17 -13.74 53.63
CA PRO A 349 -38.44 -13.37 53.00
C PRO A 349 -38.40 -12.00 52.28
N LYS A 350 -39.34 -11.83 51.35
CA LYS A 350 -39.85 -10.53 50.91
C LYS A 350 -40.58 -9.82 52.07
N LYS A 351 -40.22 -8.58 52.38
CA LYS A 351 -41.15 -7.63 53.00
C LYS A 351 -41.97 -6.97 51.89
N ASN A 352 -43.25 -7.31 51.85
CA ASN A 352 -44.24 -6.69 51.00
C ASN A 352 -44.93 -5.53 51.74
N LYS A 353 -45.25 -4.50 50.96
CA LYS A 353 -46.40 -3.58 51.05
C LYS A 353 -46.47 -2.62 52.24
N ALA A 354 -46.59 -1.33 51.92
CA ALA A 354 -47.87 -0.63 52.07
C ALA A 354 -47.92 0.63 51.18
N ASN A 355 -48.96 0.70 50.35
CA ASN A 355 -49.52 1.94 49.80
C ASN A 355 -50.15 2.77 50.94
N LYS A 356 -50.20 4.09 50.74
CA LYS A 356 -51.21 5.11 51.16
C LYS A 356 -50.46 6.43 51.39
N ILE A 357 -50.84 7.60 50.85
CA ILE A 357 -52.01 8.11 50.11
C ILE A 357 -51.46 9.10 49.07
#